data_AF-A0A0Q9TTI4-F1
#
_entry.id   AF-A0A0Q9TTI4-F1
#
_cell.length_a   1.000
_cell.length_b   1.000
_cell.length_c   1.000
_cell.angle_alpha   90.00
_cell.angle_beta   90.00
_cell.angle_gamma   90.00
#
_symmetry.space_group_name_H-M   'P 1'
#
loop_
_entity.id
_entity.type
_entity.pdbx_description
1 polymer ?
#
loop_
_entity_poly.entity_id
_entity_poly.type
_entity_poly.pdbx_seq_one_letter_code
_entity_poly.pdbx_strand_id
1 'polypeptide(L)'
;MSGWDDELDRGDQGEREVTPDLPWTDEPPPPGGGDRGVTVRGPGASVGKARAFTTYLPVGMCCNFVWNCIAAPHRFGLADANAAWARAARRRGGTDAPAGAPVYWAGGKHGHIALSVGGGRVRSTDWPAKGKVGDVGIDEITKAWGITYRGWSADFAGTMIPGLGGEGLTTMVVDGVDDEAIRPGKRNPSVRRFNKALWDSMPADYRASHQKAWMTESADLYGPVAQQVCFDKYVMLNRKDPKKWPLPSKPVWPGPGLLRKLGLRPD
;
A
#
# COMPACT_ATOMS: atom_id res chain seq x y z
N MET A 1 45.56 -21.05 -1.22
CA MET A 1 44.40 -20.42 -1.87
C MET A 1 43.54 -19.85 -0.76
N SER A 2 43.67 -18.55 -0.56
CA SER A 2 43.15 -17.77 0.58
C SER A 2 42.19 -16.71 0.06
N GLY A 3 41.07 -16.54 0.77
CA GLY A 3 40.31 -15.28 0.88
C GLY A 3 39.48 -14.87 -0.33
N TRP A 4 38.15 -15.06 -0.22
CA TRP A 4 37.06 -14.24 -0.77
C TRP A 4 35.84 -14.54 0.14
N ASP A 5 35.79 -13.93 1.34
CA ASP A 5 34.97 -12.75 1.70
C ASP A 5 33.47 -13.07 1.63
N ASP A 6 32.77 -13.51 2.69
CA ASP A 6 32.65 -12.97 4.06
C ASP A 6 32.22 -11.49 4.12
N GLU A 7 31.30 -11.07 3.24
CA GLU A 7 30.61 -9.79 3.40
C GLU A 7 29.24 -9.73 2.67
N LEU A 8 28.33 -10.69 2.95
CA LEU A 8 26.89 -10.43 2.78
C LEU A 8 26.34 -9.85 4.07
N ASP A 9 26.65 -8.56 4.18
CA ASP A 9 26.15 -7.54 5.08
C ASP A 9 24.68 -7.77 5.47
N ARG A 10 24.52 -8.38 6.66
CA ARG A 10 23.77 -7.89 7.82
C ARG A 10 22.92 -6.63 7.58
N GLY A 11 21.96 -6.73 6.65
CA GLY A 11 20.85 -5.80 6.55
C GLY A 11 19.97 -5.95 7.78
N ASP A 12 20.22 -5.10 8.76
CA ASP A 12 19.40 -4.75 9.92
C ASP A 12 17.92 -4.62 9.54
N GLN A 13 17.24 -5.76 9.38
CA GLN A 13 15.79 -5.88 9.49
C GLN A 13 15.51 -5.85 10.99
N GLY A 14 15.83 -4.72 11.63
CA GLY A 14 15.58 -4.51 13.04
C GLY A 14 14.16 -4.97 13.32
N GLU A 15 14.06 -6.07 14.06
CA GLU A 15 12.81 -6.68 14.46
C GLU A 15 12.04 -5.62 15.26
N ARG A 16 11.23 -4.83 14.57
CA ARG A 16 10.21 -4.07 15.25
C ARG A 16 9.08 -5.04 15.51
N GLU A 17 9.13 -5.63 16.69
CA GLU A 17 7.94 -6.09 17.38
C GLU A 17 6.99 -4.88 17.47
N VAL A 18 6.15 -4.69 16.45
CA VAL A 18 5.10 -3.70 16.49
C VAL A 18 4.03 -4.28 17.40
N THR A 19 4.08 -3.90 18.66
CA THR A 19 2.99 -4.18 19.60
C THR A 19 1.71 -3.67 18.94
N PRO A 20 0.68 -4.52 18.77
CA PRO A 20 -0.60 -4.03 18.31
C PRO A 20 -1.04 -2.91 19.26
N ASP A 21 -1.73 -1.89 18.74
CA ASP A 21 -2.58 -1.05 19.57
C ASP A 21 -3.70 -1.96 20.11
N LEU A 22 -3.36 -2.75 21.13
CA LEU A 22 -4.27 -3.58 21.87
C LEU A 22 -5.09 -2.60 22.71
N PRO A 23 -6.42 -2.55 22.53
CA PRO A 23 -7.24 -1.75 23.41
C PRO A 23 -7.16 -2.37 24.81
N TRP A 24 -7.36 -1.57 25.86
CA TRP A 24 -7.42 -1.93 27.28
C TRP A 24 -6.16 -1.66 28.13
N THR A 25 -5.60 -0.46 28.03
CA THR A 25 -5.26 0.24 29.28
C THR A 25 -6.29 1.33 29.52
N ASP A 26 -6.87 1.33 30.72
CA ASP A 26 -7.79 2.36 31.24
C ASP A 26 -7.07 3.70 31.45
N GLU A 27 -6.35 4.21 30.44
CA GLU A 27 -5.83 5.57 30.51
C GLU A 27 -6.98 6.54 30.25
N PRO A 28 -7.36 7.36 31.24
CA PRO A 28 -8.36 8.39 31.01
C PRO A 28 -7.86 9.33 29.90
N PRO A 29 -8.74 9.78 29.00
CA PRO A 29 -8.35 10.65 27.91
C PRO A 29 -7.65 11.89 28.48
N PRO A 30 -6.57 12.37 27.84
CA PRO A 30 -5.89 13.57 28.31
C PRO A 30 -6.90 14.73 28.38
N PRO A 31 -6.89 15.51 29.48
CA PRO A 31 -7.90 16.53 29.68
C PRO A 31 -7.64 17.68 28.71
N GLY A 32 -8.61 17.96 27.84
CA GLY A 32 -8.63 19.14 26.98
C GLY A 32 -8.18 18.91 25.54
N GLY A 33 -9.08 18.43 24.69
CA GLY A 33 -8.92 18.49 23.23
C GLY A 33 -9.96 17.63 22.53
N GLY A 34 -11.01 18.27 22.01
CA GLY A 34 -12.19 17.63 21.42
C GLY A 34 -11.90 16.61 20.30
N ASP A 35 -12.93 15.81 20.00
CA ASP A 35 -12.98 14.77 18.95
C ASP A 35 -12.04 15.06 17.77
N ARG A 36 -10.82 14.50 17.81
CA ARG A 36 -9.95 14.47 16.63
C ARG A 36 -10.65 13.57 15.62
N GLY A 37 -11.25 14.16 14.59
CA GLY A 37 -11.89 13.43 13.50
C GLY A 37 -10.93 12.38 12.93
N VAL A 38 -11.23 11.11 13.17
CA VAL A 38 -10.42 9.99 12.67
C VAL A 38 -10.81 9.75 11.22
N THR A 39 -9.89 10.03 10.31
CA THR A 39 -10.03 9.76 8.88
C THR A 39 -9.60 8.32 8.58
N VAL A 40 -10.47 7.54 7.93
CA VAL A 40 -10.14 6.19 7.41
C VAL A 40 -8.93 6.27 6.48
N ARG A 41 -7.93 5.40 6.67
CA ARG A 41 -6.73 5.35 5.83
C ARG A 41 -7.08 4.93 4.40
N GLY A 42 -6.40 5.55 3.43
CA GLY A 42 -6.46 5.12 2.04
C GLY A 42 -5.74 3.77 1.81
N PRO A 43 -5.84 3.21 0.58
CA PRO A 43 -5.25 1.94 0.20
C PRO A 43 -3.76 1.75 0.56
N GLY A 44 -2.89 2.67 0.13
CA GLY A 44 -1.44 2.58 0.34
C GLY A 44 -1.07 2.50 1.82
N ALA A 45 -1.54 3.48 2.61
CA ALA A 45 -1.32 3.51 4.05
C ALA A 45 -1.88 2.26 4.79
N SER A 46 -3.03 1.73 4.35
CA SER A 46 -3.61 0.51 4.94
C SER A 46 -2.75 -0.72 4.65
N VAL A 47 -2.29 -0.87 3.40
CA VAL A 47 -1.43 -2.00 2.97
C VAL A 47 -0.05 -1.90 3.60
N GLY A 48 0.55 -0.71 3.63
CA GLY A 48 1.83 -0.46 4.30
C GLY A 48 1.79 -0.86 5.76
N LYS A 49 0.74 -0.46 6.49
CA LYS A 49 0.55 -0.88 7.89
C LYS A 49 0.35 -2.39 8.01
N ALA A 50 -0.43 -3.01 7.13
CA ALA A 50 -0.66 -4.46 7.15
C ALA A 50 0.63 -5.27 6.91
N ARG A 51 1.53 -4.78 6.03
CA ARG A 51 2.82 -5.42 5.73
C ARG A 51 3.82 -5.29 6.89
N ALA A 52 3.68 -4.29 7.74
CA ALA A 52 4.51 -4.14 8.95
C ALA A 52 4.24 -5.21 10.01
N PHE A 53 3.06 -5.86 9.99
CA PHE A 53 2.78 -6.98 10.88
C PHE A 53 3.38 -8.28 10.34
N THR A 54 4.19 -8.95 11.15
CA THR A 54 4.69 -10.32 10.92
C THR A 54 4.02 -11.35 11.84
N THR A 55 3.53 -10.88 12.99
CA THR A 55 2.74 -11.63 13.98
C THR A 55 1.50 -10.83 14.35
N TYR A 56 0.49 -11.52 14.87
CA TYR A 56 -0.68 -10.86 15.44
C TYR A 56 -1.23 -11.66 16.61
N LEU A 57 -1.22 -11.06 17.80
CA LEU A 57 -1.71 -11.65 19.03
C LEU A 57 -2.74 -10.73 19.68
N PRO A 58 -3.80 -11.27 20.32
CA PRO A 58 -4.13 -12.69 20.36
C PRO A 58 -4.63 -13.23 19.00
N VAL A 59 -4.51 -14.54 18.81
CA VAL A 59 -4.96 -15.25 17.60
C VAL A 59 -6.47 -15.11 17.41
N GLY A 60 -6.95 -15.14 16.16
CA GLY A 60 -8.39 -15.10 15.84
C GLY A 60 -8.97 -13.68 15.80
N MET A 61 -8.11 -12.66 15.90
CA MET A 61 -8.49 -11.25 15.88
C MET A 61 -8.39 -10.63 14.49
N CYS A 62 -8.78 -11.37 13.44
CA CYS A 62 -8.65 -10.94 12.05
C CYS A 62 -9.40 -9.63 11.74
N CYS A 63 -10.56 -9.43 12.36
CA CYS A 63 -11.31 -8.17 12.25
C CYS A 63 -10.59 -6.99 12.90
N ASN A 64 -9.96 -7.21 14.06
CA ASN A 64 -9.17 -6.19 14.74
C ASN A 64 -7.91 -5.84 13.93
N PHE A 65 -7.28 -6.83 13.31
CA PHE A 65 -6.14 -6.63 12.43
C PHE A 65 -6.49 -5.70 11.26
N VAL A 66 -7.55 -6.01 10.52
CA VAL A 66 -7.98 -5.20 9.37
C VAL A 66 -8.43 -3.81 9.82
N TRP A 67 -9.15 -3.72 10.94
CA TRP A 67 -9.52 -2.43 11.54
C TRP A 67 -8.30 -1.59 11.88
N ASN A 68 -7.28 -2.16 12.54
CA ASN A 68 -6.06 -1.45 12.89
C ASN A 68 -5.28 -0.95 11.67
N CYS A 69 -5.32 -1.69 10.56
CA CYS A 69 -4.70 -1.31 9.30
C CYS A 69 -5.44 -0.15 8.62
N ILE A 70 -6.76 -0.20 8.58
CA ILE A 70 -7.61 0.81 7.94
C ILE A 70 -7.81 2.06 8.84
N ALA A 71 -7.61 1.93 10.17
CA ALA A 71 -7.89 2.92 11.22
C ALA A 71 -9.19 3.70 11.00
N ALA A 72 -10.29 2.97 11.08
CA ALA A 72 -11.57 3.60 11.28
C ALA A 72 -11.69 4.06 12.77
N PRO A 73 -12.38 5.18 13.09
CA PRO A 73 -12.59 5.61 14.48
C PRO A 73 -13.07 4.47 15.40
N HIS A 74 -12.73 4.53 16.69
CA HIS A 74 -13.01 3.53 17.75
C HIS A 74 -14.50 3.11 17.91
N ARG A 75 -15.44 3.70 17.15
CA ARG A 75 -16.89 3.57 17.36
C ARG A 75 -17.60 2.50 16.52
N PHE A 76 -16.90 1.65 15.74
CA PHE A 76 -17.60 0.66 14.91
C PHE A 76 -18.15 -0.55 15.66
N GLY A 77 -17.62 -0.88 16.85
CA GLY A 77 -18.20 -1.90 17.75
C GLY A 77 -18.46 -3.26 17.08
N LEU A 78 -17.62 -3.66 16.12
CA LEU A 78 -17.83 -4.89 15.36
C LEU A 78 -17.27 -6.07 16.15
N ALA A 79 -18.13 -7.04 16.45
CA ALA A 79 -17.73 -8.23 17.18
C ALA A 79 -16.79 -9.13 16.36
N ASP A 80 -16.99 -9.20 15.04
CA ASP A 80 -16.23 -10.08 14.15
C ASP A 80 -16.39 -9.75 12.65
N ALA A 81 -15.80 -10.59 11.79
CA ALA A 81 -15.85 -10.45 10.33
C ALA A 81 -17.26 -10.61 9.76
N ASN A 82 -18.11 -11.44 10.39
CA ASN A 82 -19.51 -11.58 9.98
C ASN A 82 -20.28 -10.27 10.21
N ALA A 83 -20.10 -9.65 11.38
CA ALA A 83 -20.70 -8.36 11.71
C ALA A 83 -20.20 -7.25 10.76
N ALA A 84 -18.90 -7.22 10.48
CA ALA A 84 -18.30 -6.26 9.57
C ALA A 84 -18.85 -6.40 8.14
N TRP A 85 -19.00 -7.62 7.63
CA TRP A 85 -19.62 -7.89 6.33
C TRP A 85 -21.10 -7.47 6.27
N ALA A 86 -21.87 -7.81 7.31
CA ALA A 86 -23.28 -7.47 7.38
C ALA A 86 -23.53 -5.96 7.38
N ARG A 87 -22.59 -5.19 7.94
CA ARG A 87 -22.66 -3.72 8.02
C ARG A 87 -22.09 -2.99 6.81
N ALA A 88 -21.27 -3.65 5.99
CA ALA A 88 -20.72 -3.05 4.78
C ALA A 88 -21.84 -2.64 3.81
N ALA A 89 -21.75 -1.45 3.21
CA ALA A 89 -22.78 -0.90 2.31
C ALA A 89 -22.37 -1.01 0.82
N ARG A 90 -21.08 -1.15 0.53
CA ARG A 90 -20.48 -1.20 -0.82
C ARG A 90 -19.83 -2.55 -1.08
N ARG A 91 -20.59 -3.63 -0.89
CA ARG A 91 -20.14 -5.02 -1.10
C ARG A 91 -20.04 -5.32 -2.59
N ARG A 92 -19.04 -6.11 -2.96
CA ARG A 92 -18.79 -6.56 -4.33
C ARG A 92 -18.43 -8.04 -4.31
N GLY A 93 -18.89 -8.77 -5.32
CA GLY A 93 -18.43 -10.12 -5.60
C GLY A 93 -17.13 -10.11 -6.40
N GLY A 94 -16.63 -11.31 -6.75
CA GLY A 94 -15.38 -11.48 -7.51
C GLY A 94 -14.13 -11.38 -6.63
N THR A 95 -13.01 -11.91 -7.12
CA THR A 95 -11.71 -11.95 -6.40
C THR A 95 -10.76 -10.82 -6.82
N ASP A 96 -11.26 -9.85 -7.59
CA ASP A 96 -10.53 -8.71 -8.13
C ASP A 96 -10.43 -7.53 -7.16
N ALA A 97 -10.46 -7.81 -5.84
CA ALA A 97 -10.43 -6.80 -4.80
C ALA A 97 -9.21 -5.88 -4.94
N PRO A 98 -9.39 -4.55 -5.07
CA PRO A 98 -8.28 -3.61 -5.13
C PRO A 98 -7.51 -3.62 -3.81
N ALA A 99 -6.23 -3.27 -3.87
CA ALA A 99 -5.39 -3.15 -2.69
C ALA A 99 -6.04 -2.22 -1.65
N GLY A 100 -5.94 -2.56 -0.37
CA GLY A 100 -6.56 -1.82 0.73
C GLY A 100 -8.03 -2.14 0.98
N ALA A 101 -8.70 -2.89 0.10
CA ALA A 101 -10.07 -3.31 0.35
C ALA A 101 -10.13 -4.43 1.42
N PRO A 102 -11.06 -4.39 2.38
CA PRO A 102 -11.36 -5.54 3.21
C PRO A 102 -12.02 -6.66 2.38
N VAL A 103 -11.56 -7.88 2.61
CA VAL A 103 -11.98 -9.10 1.92
C VAL A 103 -12.56 -10.06 2.95
N TYR A 104 -13.70 -10.68 2.66
CA TYR A 104 -14.52 -11.38 3.64
C TYR A 104 -14.83 -12.83 3.24
N TRP A 105 -14.90 -13.68 4.25
CA TRP A 105 -15.33 -15.07 4.15
C TRP A 105 -16.38 -15.41 5.22
N ALA A 106 -17.28 -16.32 4.87
CA ALA A 106 -18.11 -17.06 5.80
C ALA A 106 -17.37 -18.34 6.24
N GLY A 107 -17.51 -18.73 7.49
CA GLY A 107 -16.89 -19.95 8.01
C GLY A 107 -16.51 -19.80 9.48
N GLY A 108 -16.56 -20.91 10.22
CA GLY A 108 -16.41 -20.89 11.68
C GLY A 108 -17.46 -20.00 12.38
N LYS A 109 -17.22 -19.67 13.66
CA LYS A 109 -18.13 -18.84 14.47
C LYS A 109 -18.10 -17.35 14.09
N HIS A 110 -16.94 -16.85 13.68
CA HIS A 110 -16.66 -15.41 13.55
C HIS A 110 -16.45 -14.93 12.10
N GLY A 111 -16.43 -15.84 11.13
CA GLY A 111 -16.03 -15.52 9.77
C GLY A 111 -14.53 -15.23 9.67
N HIS A 112 -14.08 -14.80 8.49
CA HIS A 112 -12.72 -14.31 8.31
C HIS A 112 -12.71 -13.01 7.52
N ILE A 113 -11.77 -12.13 7.84
CA ILE A 113 -11.53 -10.89 7.12
C ILE A 113 -10.03 -10.67 6.99
N ALA A 114 -9.60 -10.26 5.81
CA ALA A 114 -8.21 -9.94 5.51
C ALA A 114 -8.14 -8.66 4.67
N LEU A 115 -6.96 -8.04 4.59
CA LEU A 115 -6.76 -6.84 3.78
C LEU A 115 -6.24 -7.23 2.40
N SER A 116 -6.92 -6.82 1.33
CA SER A 116 -6.41 -7.02 -0.04
C SER A 116 -5.08 -6.31 -0.24
N VAL A 117 -4.13 -7.02 -0.85
CA VAL A 117 -2.89 -6.42 -1.39
C VAL A 117 -2.96 -6.28 -2.92
N GLY A 118 -4.14 -6.52 -3.51
CA GLY A 118 -4.39 -6.53 -4.95
C GLY A 118 -4.07 -7.88 -5.61
N GLY A 119 -4.49 -8.03 -6.87
CA GLY A 119 -4.13 -9.19 -7.71
C GLY A 119 -4.63 -10.54 -7.18
N GLY A 120 -5.80 -10.56 -6.53
CA GLY A 120 -6.37 -11.79 -5.96
C GLY A 120 -5.67 -12.28 -4.69
N ARG A 121 -4.87 -11.44 -4.05
CA ARG A 121 -4.12 -11.77 -2.82
C ARG A 121 -4.51 -10.88 -1.65
N VAL A 122 -4.33 -11.40 -0.44
CA VAL A 122 -4.59 -10.70 0.82
C VAL A 122 -3.43 -10.84 1.79
N ARG A 123 -3.27 -9.85 2.67
CA ARG A 123 -2.51 -9.96 3.92
C ARG A 123 -3.46 -10.47 5.00
N SER A 124 -3.22 -11.67 5.51
CA SER A 124 -4.10 -12.37 6.46
C SER A 124 -3.37 -12.67 7.76
N THR A 125 -4.08 -12.58 8.88
CA THR A 125 -3.65 -13.23 10.14
C THR A 125 -3.76 -14.74 10.02
N ASP A 126 -3.06 -15.44 10.90
CA ASP A 126 -3.00 -16.90 11.01
C ASP A 126 -2.48 -17.60 9.74
N TRP A 127 -1.65 -16.89 8.96
CA TRP A 127 -1.01 -17.39 7.76
C TRP A 127 0.50 -17.05 7.73
N PRO A 128 1.39 -17.98 7.33
CA PRO A 128 1.13 -19.37 6.93
C PRO A 128 0.89 -20.32 8.13
N ALA A 129 1.02 -19.80 9.35
CA ALA A 129 0.77 -20.52 10.59
C ALA A 129 0.00 -19.65 11.58
N LYS A 130 -0.63 -20.30 12.56
CA LYS A 130 -1.37 -19.64 13.65
C LYS A 130 -0.49 -18.56 14.34
N GLY A 131 -1.03 -17.35 14.51
CA GLY A 131 -0.36 -16.19 15.11
C GLY A 131 0.59 -15.44 14.18
N LYS A 132 0.80 -15.89 12.94
CA LYS A 132 1.59 -15.19 11.92
C LYS A 132 0.71 -14.35 11.00
N VAL A 133 1.31 -13.33 10.39
CA VAL A 133 0.65 -12.51 9.36
C VAL A 133 1.43 -12.64 8.06
N GLY A 134 0.73 -12.97 6.97
CA GLY A 134 1.36 -13.29 5.69
C GLY A 134 0.49 -12.98 4.48
N ASP A 135 1.12 -12.94 3.30
CA ASP A 135 0.44 -12.75 2.02
C ASP A 135 -0.01 -14.11 1.46
N VAL A 136 -1.28 -14.24 1.09
CA VAL A 136 -1.87 -15.48 0.56
C VAL A 136 -2.87 -15.19 -0.55
N GLY A 137 -3.05 -16.13 -1.48
CA GLY A 137 -4.12 -16.03 -2.49
C GLY A 137 -5.52 -16.19 -1.86
N ILE A 138 -6.51 -15.47 -2.37
CA ILE A 138 -7.91 -15.61 -1.93
C ILE A 138 -8.39 -17.06 -2.11
N ASP A 139 -8.10 -17.67 -3.26
CA ASP A 139 -8.50 -19.06 -3.52
C ASP A 139 -7.73 -20.06 -2.65
N GLU A 140 -6.47 -19.74 -2.33
CA GLU A 140 -5.58 -20.58 -1.53
C GLU A 140 -6.08 -20.67 -0.09
N ILE A 141 -6.36 -19.53 0.55
CA ILE A 141 -6.88 -19.49 1.93
C ILE A 141 -8.29 -20.10 2.01
N THR A 142 -9.13 -19.86 1.00
CA THR A 142 -10.49 -20.43 0.89
C THR A 142 -10.43 -21.96 0.91
N LYS A 143 -9.55 -22.55 0.10
CA LYS A 143 -9.36 -24.01 0.02
C LYS A 143 -8.71 -24.55 1.29
N ALA A 144 -7.65 -23.92 1.77
CA ALA A 144 -6.88 -24.39 2.92
C ALA A 144 -7.72 -24.50 4.20
N TRP A 145 -8.67 -23.57 4.40
CA TRP A 145 -9.47 -23.52 5.63
C TRP A 145 -10.91 -24.01 5.44
N GLY A 146 -11.31 -24.40 4.22
CA GLY A 146 -12.67 -24.86 3.93
C GLY A 146 -13.74 -23.81 4.21
N ILE A 147 -13.40 -22.53 4.05
CA ILE A 147 -14.30 -21.39 4.30
C ILE A 147 -14.89 -20.88 2.98
N THR A 148 -16.04 -20.22 3.03
CA THR A 148 -16.75 -19.72 1.85
C THR A 148 -16.39 -18.26 1.58
N TYR A 149 -15.83 -17.96 0.42
CA TYR A 149 -15.59 -16.59 -0.02
C TYR A 149 -16.91 -15.82 -0.17
N ARG A 150 -16.98 -14.60 0.40
CA ARG A 150 -18.18 -13.74 0.28
C ARG A 150 -18.00 -12.59 -0.70
N GLY A 151 -16.79 -12.06 -0.80
CA GLY A 151 -16.50 -10.86 -1.59
C GLY A 151 -15.61 -9.88 -0.86
N TRP A 152 -15.61 -8.65 -1.35
CA TRP A 152 -14.86 -7.53 -0.80
C TRP A 152 -15.76 -6.30 -0.68
N SER A 153 -15.30 -5.25 0.01
CA SER A 153 -16.04 -3.99 0.09
C SER A 153 -15.17 -2.76 -0.15
N ALA A 154 -15.76 -1.72 -0.75
CA ALA A 154 -15.15 -0.40 -0.90
C ALA A 154 -15.33 0.49 0.35
N ASP A 155 -16.03 -0.01 1.35
CA ASP A 155 -16.16 0.60 2.66
C ASP A 155 -15.72 -0.39 3.75
N PHE A 156 -15.48 0.14 4.95
CA PHE A 156 -15.38 -0.68 6.14
C PHE A 156 -16.56 -0.35 7.05
N ALA A 157 -17.47 -1.31 7.20
CA ALA A 157 -18.65 -1.19 8.07
C ALA A 157 -19.51 0.05 7.78
N GLY A 158 -19.67 0.38 6.49
CA GLY A 158 -20.46 1.51 6.01
C GLY A 158 -19.71 2.84 5.96
N THR A 159 -18.45 2.90 6.39
CA THR A 159 -17.60 4.09 6.19
C THR A 159 -16.67 3.91 5.02
N MET A 160 -16.84 4.77 4.02
CA MET A 160 -16.09 4.72 2.76
C MET A 160 -14.58 4.75 3.02
N ILE A 161 -13.86 3.85 2.36
CA ILE A 161 -12.40 3.89 2.33
C ILE A 161 -11.99 4.88 1.23
N PRO A 162 -11.31 5.98 1.57
CA PRO A 162 -10.91 6.97 0.58
C PRO A 162 -10.11 6.33 -0.55
N GLY A 163 -10.54 6.53 -1.80
CA GLY A 163 -9.89 5.94 -2.98
C GLY A 163 -10.43 4.60 -3.46
N LEU A 164 -11.41 3.98 -2.76
CA LEU A 164 -12.07 2.75 -3.22
C LEU A 164 -13.52 2.97 -3.71
N GLY A 165 -14.06 4.20 -3.54
CA GLY A 165 -15.48 4.51 -3.60
C GLY A 165 -16.07 5.12 -4.88
N GLY A 166 -15.33 5.18 -5.99
CA GLY A 166 -15.88 5.70 -7.25
C GLY A 166 -16.83 4.69 -7.90
N GLU A 167 -18.06 5.11 -8.23
CA GLU A 167 -18.93 4.34 -9.14
C GLU A 167 -18.24 4.24 -10.50
N GLY A 168 -18.14 3.01 -11.04
CA GLY A 168 -17.36 2.70 -12.24
C GLY A 168 -15.96 2.15 -11.96
N LEU A 169 -15.84 1.09 -11.16
CA LEU A 169 -14.59 0.32 -11.06
C LEU A 169 -14.53 -0.72 -12.20
N THR A 170 -14.42 -0.23 -13.43
CA THR A 170 -13.81 -1.01 -14.52
C THR A 170 -12.31 -0.97 -14.31
N THR A 171 -11.74 -2.08 -13.85
CA THR A 171 -10.33 -2.47 -14.05
C THR A 171 -9.33 -1.31 -14.22
N MET A 172 -8.93 -0.67 -13.12
CA MET A 172 -7.66 0.07 -13.05
C MET A 172 -6.97 -0.22 -11.73
N VAL A 173 -5.80 -0.86 -11.83
CA VAL A 173 -4.81 -1.02 -10.76
C VAL A 173 -4.55 0.37 -10.19
N VAL A 174 -4.91 0.62 -8.93
CA VAL A 174 -4.75 1.95 -8.31
C VAL A 174 -3.27 2.16 -7.98
N ASP A 175 -2.66 3.08 -8.74
CA ASP A 175 -1.26 3.50 -8.71
C ASP A 175 -0.88 4.28 -7.43
N GLY A 176 -0.83 3.59 -6.29
CA GLY A 176 0.01 4.00 -5.17
C GLY A 176 1.46 3.71 -5.52
N VAL A 177 2.32 4.72 -5.45
CA VAL A 177 3.76 4.52 -5.51
C VAL A 177 4.36 5.07 -4.21
N ASP A 178 4.79 4.15 -3.35
CA ASP A 178 5.67 4.42 -2.22
C ASP A 178 6.89 5.22 -2.71
N ASP A 179 7.02 6.46 -2.23
CA ASP A 179 8.07 7.38 -2.65
C ASP A 179 9.46 6.91 -2.18
N GLU A 180 9.52 6.11 -1.12
CA GLU A 180 10.71 5.39 -0.65
C GLU A 180 11.12 4.25 -1.59
N ALA A 181 10.16 3.68 -2.33
CA ALA A 181 10.42 2.66 -3.33
C ALA A 181 11.05 3.23 -4.61
N ILE A 182 10.95 4.55 -4.85
CA ILE A 182 11.64 5.24 -5.96
C ILE A 182 12.83 6.05 -5.44
N ARG A 183 13.90 5.34 -5.06
CA ARG A 183 15.19 5.94 -4.70
C ARG A 183 16.29 5.54 -5.67
N PRO A 184 17.35 6.35 -5.82
CA PRO A 184 18.49 6.04 -6.69
C PRO A 184 18.98 4.60 -6.47
N GLY A 185 19.13 3.85 -7.55
CA GLY A 185 19.58 2.46 -7.54
C GLY A 185 18.52 1.41 -7.19
N LYS A 186 17.30 1.80 -6.81
CA LYS A 186 16.21 0.83 -6.55
C LYS A 186 15.72 0.21 -7.85
N ARG A 187 15.40 -1.10 -7.78
CA ARG A 187 14.78 -1.85 -8.86
C ARG A 187 13.50 -2.53 -8.37
N ASN A 188 12.35 -2.10 -8.86
CA ASN A 188 11.04 -2.67 -8.46
C ASN A 188 9.90 -2.24 -9.41
N PRO A 189 8.69 -2.82 -9.28
CA PRO A 189 7.54 -2.44 -10.09
C PRO A 189 7.11 -0.98 -9.94
N SER A 190 7.30 -0.35 -8.79
CA SER A 190 6.97 1.06 -8.55
C SER A 190 7.86 1.99 -9.38
N VAL A 191 9.16 1.69 -9.44
CA VAL A 191 10.11 2.36 -10.34
C VAL A 191 9.72 2.18 -11.80
N ARG A 192 9.27 0.99 -12.21
CA ARG A 192 8.79 0.77 -13.57
C ARG A 192 7.61 1.67 -13.95
N ARG A 193 6.64 1.80 -13.04
CA ARG A 193 5.48 2.68 -13.23
C ARG A 193 5.90 4.13 -13.28
N PHE A 194 6.77 4.54 -12.36
CA PHE A 194 7.33 5.89 -12.34
C PHE A 194 8.07 6.23 -13.64
N ASN A 195 9.00 5.37 -14.07
CA ASN A 195 9.78 5.59 -15.29
C ASN A 195 8.87 5.70 -16.51
N LYS A 196 7.83 4.86 -16.60
CA LYS A 196 6.82 4.95 -17.67
C LYS A 196 6.10 6.30 -17.64
N ALA A 197 5.55 6.69 -16.49
CA ALA A 197 4.80 7.94 -16.35
C ALA A 197 5.68 9.18 -16.58
N LEU A 198 6.92 9.15 -16.07
CA LEU A 198 7.93 10.18 -16.30
C LEU A 198 8.18 10.34 -17.80
N TRP A 199 8.51 9.24 -18.50
CA TRP A 199 8.79 9.26 -19.93
C TRP A 199 7.59 9.75 -20.75
N ASP A 200 6.39 9.20 -20.50
CA ASP A 200 5.17 9.60 -21.20
C ASP A 200 4.83 11.09 -20.99
N SER A 201 5.24 11.66 -19.85
CA SER A 201 5.05 13.08 -19.55
C SER A 201 6.03 14.02 -20.27
N MET A 202 7.08 13.49 -20.91
CA MET A 202 8.10 14.29 -21.59
C MET A 202 7.61 14.72 -23.00
N PRO A 203 7.94 15.94 -23.44
CA PRO A 203 7.67 16.41 -24.79
C PRO A 203 8.18 15.44 -25.87
N ALA A 204 7.51 15.38 -27.03
CA ALA A 204 7.81 14.41 -28.08
C ALA A 204 9.22 14.60 -28.69
N ASP A 205 9.66 15.84 -28.84
CA ASP A 205 11.00 16.24 -29.27
C ASP A 205 12.08 15.83 -28.25
N TYR A 206 11.80 15.99 -26.95
CA TYR A 206 12.66 15.49 -25.90
C TYR A 206 12.79 13.97 -25.97
N ARG A 207 11.66 13.25 -26.08
CA ARG A 207 11.68 11.78 -26.19
C ARG A 207 12.46 11.31 -27.40
N ALA A 208 12.29 11.95 -28.55
CA ALA A 208 13.01 11.59 -29.78
C ALA A 208 14.54 11.75 -29.63
N SER A 209 14.99 12.83 -29.01
CA SER A 209 16.42 13.09 -28.81
C SER A 209 17.06 12.21 -27.73
N HIS A 210 16.28 11.74 -26.75
CA HIS A 210 16.80 10.98 -25.60
C HIS A 210 16.44 9.49 -25.63
N GLN A 211 15.70 9.01 -26.63
CA GLN A 211 15.19 7.63 -26.70
C GLN A 211 16.32 6.60 -26.61
N LYS A 212 17.43 6.81 -27.33
CA LYS A 212 18.55 5.86 -27.33
C LYS A 212 19.15 5.71 -25.94
N ALA A 213 19.33 6.81 -25.21
CA ALA A 213 19.83 6.80 -23.83
C ALA A 213 18.80 6.21 -22.87
N TRP A 214 17.52 6.54 -23.01
CA TRP A 214 16.44 5.98 -22.19
C TRP A 214 16.38 4.45 -22.25
N MET A 215 16.61 3.88 -23.43
CA MET A 215 16.55 2.43 -23.65
C MET A 215 17.80 1.67 -23.17
N THR A 216 18.89 2.34 -22.77
CA THR A 216 20.06 1.65 -22.21
C THR A 216 19.86 1.25 -20.75
N GLU A 217 18.91 1.88 -20.06
CA GLU A 217 18.59 1.60 -18.66
C GLU A 217 17.36 0.70 -18.56
N SER A 218 17.40 -0.29 -17.65
CA SER A 218 16.23 -1.15 -17.44
C SER A 218 15.04 -0.32 -16.97
N ALA A 219 13.87 -0.55 -17.56
CA ALA A 219 12.66 0.22 -17.25
C ALA A 219 12.25 0.18 -15.76
N ASP A 220 12.65 -0.85 -15.01
CA ASP A 220 12.37 -1.00 -13.58
C ASP A 220 13.49 -0.54 -12.65
N LEU A 221 14.57 0.05 -13.17
CA LEU A 221 15.68 0.63 -12.40
C LEU A 221 15.59 2.15 -12.37
N TYR A 222 15.76 2.76 -11.19
CA TYR A 222 15.88 4.21 -11.06
C TYR A 222 17.37 4.58 -11.05
N GLY A 223 18.00 4.47 -12.22
CA GLY A 223 19.43 4.63 -12.39
C GLY A 223 19.81 6.04 -12.86
N PRO A 224 21.05 6.23 -13.32
CA PRO A 224 21.54 7.54 -13.76
C PRO A 224 20.70 8.16 -14.88
N VAL A 225 20.17 7.36 -15.81
CA VAL A 225 19.38 7.87 -16.93
C VAL A 225 18.02 8.37 -16.44
N ALA A 226 17.31 7.56 -15.64
CA ALA A 226 16.04 7.97 -15.06
C ALA A 226 16.19 9.20 -14.14
N GLN A 227 17.28 9.30 -13.38
CA GLN A 227 17.58 10.48 -12.56
C GLN A 227 17.80 11.74 -13.41
N GLN A 228 18.48 11.62 -14.56
CA GLN A 228 18.69 12.75 -15.46
C GLN A 228 17.37 13.21 -16.09
N VAL A 229 16.53 12.30 -16.56
CA VAL A 229 15.21 12.65 -17.12
C VAL A 229 14.31 13.28 -16.05
N CYS A 230 14.38 12.78 -14.81
CA CYS A 230 13.68 13.37 -13.66
C CYS A 230 14.14 14.80 -13.40
N PHE A 231 15.45 15.06 -13.42
CA PHE A 231 16.00 16.40 -13.28
C PHE A 231 15.53 17.33 -14.40
N ASP A 232 15.58 16.87 -15.65
CA ASP A 232 15.17 17.66 -16.80
C ASP A 232 13.67 18.00 -16.71
N LYS A 233 12.85 17.08 -16.20
CA LYS A 233 11.45 17.35 -15.91
C LYS A 233 11.28 18.47 -14.88
N TYR A 234 12.09 18.48 -13.82
CA TYR A 234 12.14 19.57 -12.86
C TYR A 234 12.57 20.89 -13.49
N VAL A 235 13.57 20.89 -14.38
CA VAL A 235 13.98 22.11 -15.13
C VAL A 235 12.82 22.65 -15.96
N MET A 236 12.07 21.79 -16.65
CA MET A 236 10.90 22.18 -17.44
C MET A 236 9.79 22.77 -16.57
N LEU A 237 9.54 22.20 -15.39
CA LEU A 237 8.53 22.68 -14.46
C LEU A 237 8.96 23.97 -13.75
N ASN A 238 10.23 24.07 -13.36
CA ASN A 238 10.85 25.25 -12.75
C ASN A 238 10.74 26.47 -13.66
N ARG A 239 10.98 26.33 -14.98
CA ARG A 239 10.80 27.43 -15.95
C ARG A 239 9.39 28.03 -15.95
N LYS A 240 8.37 27.25 -15.57
CA LYS A 240 6.97 27.71 -15.51
C LYS A 240 6.61 28.31 -14.15
N ASP A 241 7.10 27.69 -13.08
CA ASP A 241 6.84 28.12 -11.71
C ASP A 241 8.02 27.73 -10.81
N PRO A 242 9.03 28.62 -10.67
CA PRO A 242 10.24 28.32 -9.91
C PRO A 242 9.99 28.13 -8.42
N LYS A 243 8.96 28.79 -7.87
CA LYS A 243 8.60 28.70 -6.44
C LYS A 243 7.99 27.35 -6.12
N LYS A 244 7.16 26.82 -7.01
CA LYS A 244 6.50 25.52 -6.84
C LYS A 244 7.42 24.34 -7.16
N TRP A 245 8.38 24.54 -8.06
CA TRP A 245 9.26 23.49 -8.57
C TRP A 245 10.72 23.88 -8.41
N PRO A 246 11.26 23.92 -7.18
CA PRO A 246 12.69 24.14 -6.98
C PRO A 246 13.49 23.01 -7.63
N LEU A 247 14.68 23.34 -8.17
CA LEU A 247 15.56 22.33 -8.74
C LEU A 247 16.09 21.42 -7.63
N PRO A 248 15.98 20.09 -7.77
CA PRO A 248 16.45 19.16 -6.75
C PRO A 248 17.98 19.09 -6.72
N SER A 249 18.54 18.85 -5.53
CA SER A 249 19.95 18.51 -5.37
C SER A 249 20.22 17.07 -5.86
N LYS A 250 21.50 16.75 -6.13
CA LYS A 250 21.90 15.37 -6.45
C LYS A 250 22.10 14.56 -5.16
N PRO A 251 21.67 13.29 -5.11
CA PRO A 251 20.98 12.54 -6.16
C PRO A 251 19.51 12.97 -6.31
N VAL A 252 19.00 12.90 -7.54
CA VAL A 252 17.71 13.50 -7.90
C VAL A 252 16.57 12.61 -7.44
N TRP A 253 15.69 13.14 -6.60
CA TRP A 253 14.50 12.46 -6.10
C TRP A 253 13.23 13.10 -6.69
N PRO A 254 12.28 12.32 -7.26
CA PRO A 254 11.00 12.84 -7.73
C PRO A 254 10.17 13.55 -6.65
N GLY A 255 10.20 13.08 -5.41
CA GLY A 255 9.39 13.60 -4.32
C GLY A 255 7.86 13.59 -4.57
N PRO A 256 7.05 13.90 -3.54
CA PRO A 256 5.58 13.78 -3.63
C PRO A 256 4.94 14.72 -4.65
N GLY A 257 5.53 15.90 -4.85
CA GLY A 257 5.02 16.89 -5.80
C GLY A 257 5.03 16.39 -7.23
N LEU A 258 6.17 15.85 -7.68
CA LEU A 258 6.30 15.35 -9.06
C LEU A 258 5.44 14.11 -9.26
N LEU A 259 5.40 13.19 -8.29
CA LEU A 259 4.57 12.00 -8.36
C LEU A 259 3.10 12.36 -8.64
N ARG A 260 2.54 13.29 -7.86
CA ARG A 260 1.18 13.80 -8.11
C ARG A 260 1.01 14.42 -9.49
N LYS A 261 2.02 15.16 -9.97
CA LYS A 261 2.00 15.79 -11.30
C LYS A 261 2.02 14.77 -12.44
N LEU A 262 2.64 13.62 -12.21
CA LEU A 262 2.67 12.49 -13.13
C LEU A 262 1.44 11.58 -13.02
N GLY A 263 0.45 11.94 -12.18
CA GLY A 263 -0.74 11.13 -11.95
C GLY A 263 -0.52 9.94 -11.02
N LEU A 264 0.67 9.84 -10.40
CA LEU A 264 1.00 8.83 -9.40
C LEU A 264 0.60 9.36 -8.02
N ARG A 265 0.01 8.51 -7.17
CA ARG A 265 -0.29 8.91 -5.80
C ARG A 265 0.92 8.55 -4.92
N PRO A 266 1.67 9.54 -4.41
CA PRO A 266 2.63 9.27 -3.34
C PRO A 266 1.84 8.82 -2.11
N ASP A 267 2.29 7.74 -1.48
CA ASP A 267 1.70 7.22 -0.24
C ASP A 267 1.93 8.16 0.97
#